data_AF-A0A814G9P9-F1
#
_entry.id   AF-A0A814G9P9-F1
#
_cell.length_a   1.000
_cell.length_b   1.000
_cell.length_c   1.000
_cell.angle_alpha   90.00
_cell.angle_beta   90.00
_cell.angle_gamma   90.00
#
_symmetry.space_group_name_H-M   'P 1'
#
loop_
_entity.id
_entity.type
_entity.pdbx_description
1 polymer ?
#
loop_
_entity_poly.entity_id
_entity_poly.type
_entity_poly.pdbx_seq_one_letter_code
_entity_poly.pdbx_strand_id
1 'polypeptide(L)'
;MSTFLFYFIDIRLHIWVDFVYCFTEDLWEEIGEAIEQSNVILFLMSKDYQDSKSCRQEVMYAKDSLKKRFIPIYIKKDFVATSWLGVRIVGPQYIRFGKKSFDDTTKELIKLIVEDKNQQESDKNKITKPSTTSPSIIENKPIDNTNNQTKSTEDNHIKSNRKSSKKPVEQWTKEDIVQWFDDNYIHQELIDLYDFRHGIDLLLYGQCLQPDWQIEYNAISERYEQKYNTKLYRDQFVRFVSAIHRLQPSNRKLCIIS
;
A
#
# COMPACT_ATOMS: atom_id res chain seq x y z
N MET A 1 13.83 7.14 -6.50
CA MET A 1 13.83 7.11 -5.01
C MET A 1 12.81 8.15 -4.55
N SER A 2 11.53 7.97 -4.87
CA SER A 2 10.59 6.91 -4.46
C SER A 2 9.91 7.30 -3.16
N THR A 3 8.60 7.51 -3.28
CA THR A 3 7.70 7.98 -2.24
C THR A 3 7.19 6.75 -1.48
N PHE A 4 7.69 6.50 -0.25
CA PHE A 4 7.32 5.32 0.54
C PHE A 4 6.07 5.54 1.42
N LEU A 5 5.52 4.40 1.86
CA LEU A 5 4.30 4.27 2.64
C LEU A 5 4.54 3.68 4.01
N PHE A 6 3.79 4.18 5.00
CA PHE A 6 3.57 3.55 6.31
C PHE A 6 2.20 2.86 6.35
N TYR A 7 2.19 1.59 6.77
CA TYR A 7 0.98 0.77 6.99
C TYR A 7 0.35 1.10 8.35
N PHE A 8 -0.98 1.20 8.39
CA PHE A 8 -1.72 1.57 9.60
C PHE A 8 -2.94 0.70 9.82
N ILE A 9 -2.84 -0.11 10.87
CA ILE A 9 -3.56 -1.36 11.11
C ILE A 9 -5.02 -1.21 11.58
N ASP A 10 -5.64 -0.02 11.60
CA ASP A 10 -7.04 0.09 12.08
C ASP A 10 -7.96 1.00 11.26
N ILE A 11 -7.51 1.44 10.09
CA ILE A 11 -8.24 2.42 9.27
C ILE A 11 -8.24 1.90 7.85
N ARG A 12 -9.41 1.84 7.21
CA ARG A 12 -9.54 1.51 5.78
C ARG A 12 -8.96 2.65 4.92
N LEU A 13 -7.65 2.79 4.94
CA LEU A 13 -6.88 3.66 4.07
C LEU A 13 -6.36 2.78 2.93
N HIS A 14 -6.91 2.97 1.74
CA HIS A 14 -6.30 2.44 0.53
C HIS A 14 -5.07 3.29 0.25
N ILE A 15 -3.91 2.66 0.12
CA ILE A 15 -2.70 3.42 -0.15
C ILE A 15 -2.01 2.91 -1.41
N TRP A 16 -1.64 3.88 -2.23
CA TRP A 16 -0.93 3.70 -3.48
C TRP A 16 0.51 4.20 -3.33
N VAL A 17 1.44 3.51 -3.98
CA VAL A 17 2.89 3.71 -3.86
C VAL A 17 3.55 3.53 -5.22
N ASP A 18 4.35 4.51 -5.64
CA ASP A 18 4.92 4.59 -6.99
C ASP A 18 5.73 3.34 -7.39
N PHE A 19 6.65 2.88 -6.56
CA PHE A 19 7.49 1.72 -6.86
C PHE A 19 6.77 0.37 -6.75
N VAL A 20 5.54 0.36 -6.21
CA VAL A 20 4.74 -0.85 -6.02
C VAL A 20 3.80 -1.06 -7.19
N TYR A 21 3.21 0.03 -7.71
CA TYR A 21 2.13 -0.05 -8.69
C TYR A 21 2.55 0.40 -10.08
N CYS A 22 3.75 0.99 -10.24
CA CYS A 22 4.20 1.39 -11.55
C CYS A 22 5.05 0.33 -12.24
N PHE A 23 4.51 -0.23 -13.33
CA PHE A 23 5.14 -1.30 -14.10
C PHE A 23 5.13 -1.06 -15.62
N THR A 24 4.55 0.04 -16.07
CA THR A 24 4.45 0.38 -17.50
C THR A 24 5.59 1.28 -17.96
N GLU A 25 5.73 1.39 -19.28
CA GLU A 25 6.71 2.29 -19.91
C GLU A 25 6.33 3.76 -19.66
N ASP A 26 5.05 4.05 -19.41
CA ASP A 26 4.48 5.38 -19.17
C ASP A 26 4.23 5.66 -17.67
N LEU A 27 5.31 5.53 -16.88
CA LEU A 27 5.36 5.78 -15.43
C LEU A 27 4.62 7.06 -14.99
N TRP A 28 4.64 8.09 -15.82
CA TRP A 28 4.02 9.39 -15.53
C TRP A 28 2.50 9.38 -15.54
N GLU A 29 1.87 8.62 -16.43
CA GLU A 29 0.41 8.56 -16.55
C GLU A 29 -0.18 7.89 -15.31
N GLU A 30 0.38 6.75 -14.91
CA GLU A 30 -0.05 6.02 -13.71
C GLU A 30 0.13 6.84 -12.42
N ILE A 31 1.27 7.53 -12.27
CA ILE A 31 1.50 8.42 -11.14
C ILE A 31 0.49 9.58 -11.16
N GLY A 32 0.21 10.15 -12.34
CA GLY A 32 -0.76 11.22 -12.52
C GLY A 32 -2.16 10.80 -12.09
N GLU A 33 -2.64 9.67 -12.60
CA GLU A 33 -3.94 9.09 -12.23
C GLU A 33 -4.03 8.79 -10.74
N ALA A 34 -2.97 8.22 -10.15
CA ALA A 34 -2.94 7.94 -8.72
C ALA A 34 -3.02 9.22 -7.88
N ILE A 35 -2.33 10.30 -8.29
CA ILE A 35 -2.41 11.60 -7.63
C ILE A 35 -3.84 12.17 -7.75
N GLU A 36 -4.48 12.04 -8.91
CA GLU A 36 -5.83 12.52 -9.16
C GLU A 36 -6.87 11.78 -8.32
N GLN A 37 -6.74 10.46 -8.18
CA GLN A 37 -7.66 9.64 -7.39
C GLN A 37 -7.42 9.76 -5.88
N SER A 38 -6.20 10.15 -5.47
CA SER A 38 -5.83 10.25 -4.05
C SER A 38 -6.52 11.42 -3.34
N ASN A 39 -6.92 11.20 -2.08
CA ASN A 39 -7.47 12.26 -1.23
C ASN A 39 -6.37 13.08 -0.54
N VAL A 40 -5.27 12.42 -0.16
CA VAL A 40 -4.13 13.01 0.54
C VAL A 40 -2.86 12.46 -0.07
N ILE A 41 -1.90 13.33 -0.34
CA ILE A 41 -0.58 12.95 -0.86
C ILE A 41 0.45 12.98 0.28
N LEU A 42 1.21 11.90 0.46
CA LEU A 42 2.29 11.86 1.44
C LEU A 42 3.62 12.05 0.72
N PHE A 43 4.41 13.04 1.12
CA PHE A 43 5.73 13.26 0.54
C PHE A 43 6.81 12.87 1.54
N LEU A 44 7.58 11.84 1.22
CA LEU A 44 8.70 11.44 2.05
C LEU A 44 9.93 12.30 1.77
N MET A 45 10.23 13.14 2.75
CA MET A 45 11.22 14.20 2.63
C MET A 45 12.62 13.62 2.78
N SER A 46 13.40 13.69 1.70
CA SER A 46 14.80 13.28 1.65
C SER A 46 15.60 14.17 0.69
N LYS A 47 16.94 14.05 0.72
CA LYS A 47 17.80 14.76 -0.23
C LYS A 47 17.55 14.30 -1.66
N ASP A 48 17.44 12.99 -1.87
CA ASP A 48 17.18 12.41 -3.19
C ASP A 48 15.81 12.86 -3.73
N TYR A 49 14.81 12.96 -2.86
CA TYR A 49 13.50 13.50 -3.21
C TYR A 49 13.60 14.97 -3.66
N GLN A 50 14.36 15.79 -2.94
CA GLN A 50 14.58 17.20 -3.29
C GLN A 50 15.36 17.37 -4.61
N ASP A 51 16.30 16.48 -4.91
CA ASP A 51 17.15 16.58 -6.10
C ASP A 51 16.49 15.98 -7.35
N SER A 52 15.48 15.14 -7.18
CA SER A 52 14.76 14.48 -8.27
C SER A 52 13.86 15.48 -9.03
N LYS A 53 14.08 15.58 -10.35
CA LYS A 53 13.21 16.34 -11.25
C LYS A 53 11.80 15.76 -11.30
N SER A 54 11.68 14.43 -11.28
CA SER A 54 10.38 13.75 -11.28
C SER A 54 9.61 14.05 -10.00
N CYS A 55 10.23 13.90 -8.83
CA CYS A 55 9.55 14.21 -7.57
C CYS A 55 9.13 15.68 -7.51
N ARG A 56 9.94 16.60 -8.07
CA ARG A 56 9.53 17.99 -8.22
C ARG A 56 8.28 18.15 -9.08
N GLN A 57 8.19 17.48 -10.23
CA GLN A 57 7.03 17.52 -11.10
C GLN A 57 5.77 16.96 -10.42
N GLU A 58 5.88 15.86 -9.68
CA GLU A 58 4.78 15.30 -8.88
C GLU A 58 4.24 16.31 -7.85
N VAL A 59 5.13 16.98 -7.11
CA VAL A 59 4.72 18.02 -6.15
C VAL A 59 4.03 19.18 -6.86
N MET A 60 4.54 19.61 -8.01
CA MET A 60 3.91 20.69 -8.78
C MET A 60 2.54 20.26 -9.29
N TYR A 61 2.39 19.04 -9.79
CA TYR A 61 1.10 18.55 -10.27
C TYR A 61 0.07 18.45 -9.14
N ALA A 62 0.43 17.79 -8.03
CA ALA A 62 -0.44 17.63 -6.88
C ALA A 62 -0.81 18.97 -6.25
N LYS A 63 0.18 19.84 -5.98
CA LYS A 63 -0.03 21.10 -5.23
C LYS A 63 -0.50 22.24 -6.12
N ASP A 64 0.18 22.50 -7.23
CA ASP A 64 -0.04 23.71 -8.01
C ASP A 64 -1.20 23.54 -8.99
N SER A 65 -1.33 22.36 -9.62
CA SER A 65 -2.41 22.08 -10.57
C SER A 65 -3.68 21.60 -9.86
N LEU A 66 -3.59 20.54 -9.06
CA LEU A 66 -4.76 19.87 -8.48
C LEU A 66 -5.17 20.38 -7.09
N LYS A 67 -4.33 21.23 -6.47
CA LYS A 67 -4.55 21.76 -5.10
C LYS A 67 -4.81 20.65 -4.08
N LYS A 68 -4.22 19.47 -4.29
CA LYS A 68 -4.36 18.32 -3.40
C LYS A 68 -3.74 18.63 -2.05
N ARG A 69 -4.38 18.12 -1.00
CA ARG A 69 -3.78 18.11 0.32
C ARG A 69 -2.55 17.22 0.28
N PHE A 70 -1.47 17.70 0.89
CA PHE A 70 -0.29 16.90 1.09
C PHE A 70 0.25 17.03 2.51
N ILE A 71 0.90 15.97 2.99
CA ILE A 71 1.55 15.92 4.31
C ILE A 71 3.03 15.57 4.07
N PRO A 72 3.95 16.51 4.31
CA PRO A 72 5.38 16.22 4.31
C PRO A 72 5.73 15.30 5.49
N ILE A 73 6.51 14.26 5.23
CA ILE A 73 6.96 13.29 6.23
C ILE A 73 8.49 13.27 6.25
N TYR A 74 9.07 13.65 7.37
CA TYR A 74 10.52 13.59 7.60
C TYR A 74 10.88 12.28 8.29
N ILE A 75 11.73 11.47 7.66
CA ILE A 75 12.22 10.21 8.25
C ILE A 75 13.56 10.41 8.94
N LYS A 76 14.49 11.11 8.27
CA LYS A 76 15.82 11.40 8.83
C LYS A 76 15.78 12.64 9.71
N LYS A 77 16.46 12.60 10.86
CA LYS A 77 16.46 13.69 11.86
C LYS A 77 17.11 14.97 11.34
N ASP A 78 18.13 14.82 10.51
CA ASP A 78 19.01 15.87 10.01
C ASP A 78 18.55 16.49 8.69
N PHE A 79 17.61 15.84 7.98
CA PHE A 79 17.11 16.42 6.74
C PHE A 79 16.22 17.64 7.01
N VAL A 80 16.60 18.74 6.36
CA VAL A 80 15.87 20.00 6.29
C VAL A 80 15.65 20.33 4.82
N ALA A 81 14.40 20.48 4.42
CA ALA A 81 14.07 20.85 3.06
C ALA A 81 14.53 22.28 2.77
N THR A 82 15.16 22.47 1.62
CA THR A 82 15.72 23.75 1.17
C THR A 82 15.30 24.02 -0.28
N SER A 83 15.69 25.19 -0.81
CA SER A 83 15.41 25.57 -2.20
C SER A 83 13.91 25.47 -2.55
N TRP A 84 13.58 24.94 -3.73
CA TRP A 84 12.21 24.79 -4.22
C TRP A 84 11.32 24.02 -3.24
N LEU A 85 11.85 22.97 -2.60
CA LEU A 85 11.06 22.12 -1.71
C LEU A 85 10.74 22.87 -0.42
N GLY A 86 11.71 23.56 0.16
CA GLY A 86 11.52 24.41 1.34
C GLY A 86 10.44 25.46 1.14
N VAL A 87 10.45 26.17 0.00
CA VAL A 87 9.41 27.18 -0.33
C VAL A 87 8.02 26.54 -0.49
N ARG A 88 7.95 25.33 -1.04
CA ARG A 88 6.69 24.67 -1.36
C ARG A 88 6.04 23.96 -0.18
N ILE A 89 6.78 23.65 0.88
CA ILE A 89 6.22 23.02 2.08
C ILE A 89 5.92 24.01 3.21
N VAL A 90 6.07 25.33 2.99
CA VAL A 90 5.66 26.35 3.97
C VAL A 90 4.14 26.33 4.12
N GLY A 91 3.66 26.23 5.36
CA GLY A 91 2.24 26.29 5.72
C GLY A 91 1.65 24.95 6.18
N PRO A 92 1.71 23.87 5.36
CA PRO A 92 1.17 22.55 5.74
C PRO A 92 1.80 21.96 7.00
N GLN A 93 0.98 21.24 7.76
CA GLN A 93 1.45 20.43 8.87
C GLN A 93 2.29 19.27 8.34
N TYR A 94 3.42 19.00 9.01
CA TYR A 94 4.32 17.91 8.66
C TYR A 94 4.46 16.93 9.82
N ILE A 95 4.79 15.68 9.48
CA ILE A 95 5.17 14.63 10.44
C ILE A 95 6.68 14.44 10.42
N ARG A 96 7.27 14.15 11.59
CA ARG A 96 8.68 13.80 11.70
C ARG A 96 8.89 12.57 12.57
N PHE A 97 9.33 11.48 11.93
CA PHE A 97 9.75 10.27 12.60
C PHE A 97 11.09 10.47 13.32
N GLY A 98 11.29 9.70 14.40
CA GLY A 98 12.50 9.73 15.23
C GLY A 98 12.46 10.73 16.41
N LYS A 99 11.43 11.57 16.53
CA LYS A 99 11.22 12.41 17.73
C LYS A 99 10.49 11.67 18.85
N LYS A 100 9.46 10.90 18.51
CA LYS A 100 8.71 10.03 19.42
C LYS A 100 8.95 8.56 19.02
N SER A 101 8.34 7.63 19.75
CA SER A 101 8.26 6.24 19.31
C SER A 101 7.66 6.17 17.89
N PHE A 102 8.00 5.09 17.18
CA PHE A 102 7.42 4.84 15.87
C PHE A 102 5.90 4.87 15.95
N ASP A 103 5.32 4.05 16.84
CA ASP A 103 3.88 3.89 17.02
C ASP A 103 3.14 5.20 17.36
N ASP A 104 3.73 6.06 18.19
CA ASP A 104 3.09 7.34 18.56
C ASP A 104 3.13 8.35 17.42
N THR A 105 4.26 8.42 16.69
CA THR A 105 4.36 9.25 15.48
C THR A 105 3.38 8.76 14.41
N THR A 106 3.27 7.44 14.35
CA THR A 106 2.35 6.70 13.50
C THR A 106 0.91 7.14 13.82
N LYS A 107 0.46 7.07 15.07
CA LYS A 107 -0.88 7.54 15.48
C LYS A 107 -1.12 9.02 15.15
N GLU A 108 -0.09 9.86 15.25
CA GLU A 108 -0.18 11.28 14.88
C GLU A 108 -0.43 11.46 13.38
N LEU A 109 0.30 10.73 12.52
CA LEU A 109 0.10 10.76 11.07
C LEU A 109 -1.31 10.31 10.68
N ILE A 110 -1.78 9.20 11.26
CA ILE A 110 -3.17 8.74 11.13
C ILE A 110 -4.14 9.88 11.40
N LYS A 111 -3.96 10.54 12.55
CA LYS A 111 -4.88 11.55 13.03
C LYS A 111 -4.94 12.71 12.04
N LEU A 112 -3.80 13.14 11.52
CA LEU A 112 -3.74 14.16 10.47
C LEU A 112 -4.46 13.73 9.18
N ILE A 113 -4.32 12.48 8.76
CA ILE A 113 -5.01 11.96 7.56
C ILE A 113 -6.53 11.95 7.77
N VAL A 114 -7.01 11.56 8.96
CA VAL A 114 -8.44 11.34 9.25
C VAL A 114 -9.18 12.62 9.63
N GLU A 115 -8.60 13.50 10.46
CA GLU A 115 -9.26 14.71 10.99
C GLU A 115 -9.82 15.64 9.90
N ASP A 116 -9.25 15.56 8.71
CA ASP A 116 -9.55 16.47 7.60
C ASP A 116 -10.61 15.91 6.63
N LYS A 117 -10.93 14.60 6.71
CA LYS A 117 -12.09 14.04 5.99
C LYS A 117 -13.38 14.75 6.43
N ASN A 118 -13.46 15.12 7.70
CA ASN A 118 -14.63 15.77 8.28
C ASN A 118 -14.76 17.25 7.90
N GLN A 119 -13.65 17.95 7.60
CA GLN A 119 -13.70 19.36 7.17
C GLN A 119 -14.12 19.50 5.70
N GLN A 120 -13.62 18.64 4.81
CA GLN A 120 -14.00 18.69 3.38
C GLN A 120 -15.46 18.30 3.11
N GLU A 121 -16.10 17.49 3.96
CA GLU A 121 -17.55 17.19 3.87
C GLU A 121 -18.41 18.35 4.37
N SER A 122 -17.94 19.12 5.36
CA SER A 122 -18.67 20.30 5.86
C SER A 122 -18.70 21.47 4.88
N ASP A 123 -17.66 21.62 4.04
CA ASP A 123 -17.59 22.69 3.03
C ASP A 123 -18.39 22.37 1.76
N LYS A 124 -18.57 21.08 1.41
CA LYS A 124 -19.43 20.65 0.28
C LYS A 124 -20.92 20.84 0.56
N ASN A 125 -21.36 20.79 1.82
CA ASN A 125 -22.78 20.93 2.19
C ASN A 125 -23.29 22.39 2.26
N LYS A 126 -22.45 23.39 1.99
CA LYS A 126 -22.87 24.81 1.98
C LYS A 126 -23.23 25.37 0.61
N ILE A 127 -23.04 24.62 -0.48
CA ILE A 127 -23.27 25.14 -1.83
C ILE A 127 -24.14 24.16 -2.63
N THR A 128 -25.41 24.57 -2.84
CA THR A 128 -26.34 24.23 -3.94
C THR A 128 -27.57 23.33 -3.67
N LYS A 129 -28.74 23.96 -3.64
CA LYS A 129 -29.97 23.63 -4.40
C LYS A 129 -30.84 24.92 -4.47
N PRO A 130 -31.77 25.12 -5.45
CA PRO A 130 -32.13 24.30 -6.62
C PRO A 130 -32.36 25.08 -7.96
N SER A 131 -32.39 24.35 -9.10
CA SER A 131 -33.40 24.41 -10.20
C SER A 131 -32.88 23.69 -11.46
N THR A 132 -33.38 22.49 -11.81
CA THR A 132 -34.37 22.16 -12.90
C THR A 132 -33.88 22.59 -14.30
N THR A 133 -33.69 21.72 -15.31
CA THR A 133 -34.74 20.99 -16.07
C THR A 133 -34.10 19.95 -17.01
N SER A 134 -34.69 18.76 -17.11
CA SER A 134 -34.41 17.71 -18.11
C SER A 134 -34.97 18.04 -19.50
N PRO A 135 -34.59 17.32 -20.57
CA PRO A 135 -35.58 16.38 -21.13
C PRO A 135 -35.04 15.01 -21.60
N SER A 136 -35.97 14.06 -21.58
CA SER A 136 -35.95 12.63 -21.95
C SER A 136 -35.66 12.36 -23.44
N ILE A 137 -35.37 11.11 -23.87
CA ILE A 137 -36.34 10.19 -24.54
C ILE A 137 -35.66 8.86 -25.00
N ILE A 138 -36.34 7.71 -24.69
CA ILE A 138 -36.56 6.42 -25.44
C ILE A 138 -35.35 5.58 -25.88
N GLU A 139 -35.31 4.24 -25.97
CA GLU A 139 -36.00 3.02 -25.50
C GLU A 139 -35.37 1.90 -26.37
N ASN A 140 -35.12 0.69 -25.83
CA ASN A 140 -35.51 -0.60 -26.44
C ASN A 140 -34.67 -1.79 -25.90
N LYS A 141 -35.41 -2.77 -25.38
CA LYS A 141 -35.00 -4.15 -25.07
C LYS A 141 -35.14 -5.00 -26.34
N PRO A 142 -34.41 -6.13 -26.47
CA PRO A 142 -35.14 -7.40 -26.37
C PRO A 142 -34.41 -8.49 -25.55
N ILE A 143 -35.23 -9.44 -25.14
CA ILE A 143 -34.96 -10.70 -24.43
C ILE A 143 -34.53 -11.74 -25.48
N ASP A 144 -33.57 -12.62 -25.18
CA ASP A 144 -33.80 -14.06 -25.38
C ASP A 144 -32.81 -15.01 -24.69
N ASN A 145 -33.36 -16.18 -24.40
CA ASN A 145 -32.87 -17.25 -23.54
C ASN A 145 -31.82 -18.16 -24.21
N THR A 146 -31.07 -18.93 -23.41
CA THR A 146 -31.20 -20.40 -23.29
C THR A 146 -29.90 -21.08 -22.84
N ASN A 147 -30.09 -21.96 -21.85
CA ASN A 147 -29.29 -23.09 -21.37
C ASN A 147 -28.18 -23.64 -22.29
N ASN A 148 -27.11 -24.15 -21.67
CA ASN A 148 -26.81 -25.59 -21.78
C ASN A 148 -25.92 -26.10 -20.63
N GLN A 149 -26.41 -27.19 -20.02
CA GLN A 149 -25.70 -28.11 -19.14
C GLN A 149 -24.74 -28.98 -19.97
N THR A 150 -23.57 -29.32 -19.40
CA THR A 150 -23.02 -30.69 -19.56
C THR A 150 -22.26 -31.14 -18.32
N LYS A 151 -22.69 -32.30 -17.84
CA LYS A 151 -22.20 -33.17 -16.76
C LYS A 151 -20.80 -33.74 -17.06
N SER A 152 -19.89 -33.72 -16.09
CA SER A 152 -19.36 -34.85 -15.29
C SER A 152 -18.57 -35.93 -16.05
N THR A 153 -17.31 -36.13 -15.64
CA THR A 153 -16.80 -37.47 -15.31
C THR A 153 -15.70 -37.37 -14.27
N GLU A 154 -15.88 -38.14 -13.20
CA GLU A 154 -14.91 -38.41 -12.14
C GLU A 154 -13.89 -39.44 -12.62
N ASP A 155 -12.64 -39.34 -12.14
CA ASP A 155 -11.86 -40.52 -11.77
C ASP A 155 -10.83 -40.14 -10.69
N ASN A 156 -10.90 -40.89 -9.60
CA ASN A 156 -10.16 -40.70 -8.35
C ASN A 156 -8.81 -41.42 -8.38
N HIS A 157 -7.72 -40.72 -8.02
CA HIS A 157 -6.65 -41.36 -7.27
C HIS A 157 -5.99 -40.37 -6.28
N ILE A 158 -6.09 -40.72 -5.00
CA ILE A 158 -5.70 -39.96 -3.81
C ILE A 158 -4.16 -39.81 -3.73
N LYS A 159 -3.66 -38.58 -3.50
CA LYS A 159 -2.44 -38.28 -2.71
C LYS A 159 -2.33 -36.78 -2.35
N SER A 160 -2.31 -36.52 -1.04
CA SER A 160 -2.07 -35.28 -0.27
C SER A 160 -2.52 -33.94 -0.89
N ASN A 161 -3.74 -33.54 -0.59
CA ASN A 161 -4.36 -32.30 -1.04
C ASN A 161 -4.16 -31.19 0.01
N ARG A 162 -3.03 -30.47 -0.04
CA ARG A 162 -2.96 -29.08 0.46
C ARG A 162 -2.68 -28.21 -0.76
N LYS A 163 -3.76 -27.78 -1.42
CA LYS A 163 -3.67 -26.88 -2.57
C LYS A 163 -3.29 -25.51 -2.05
N SER A 164 -2.08 -25.07 -2.39
CA SER A 164 -1.75 -23.65 -2.37
C SER A 164 -2.89 -22.87 -3.02
N SER A 165 -3.29 -21.75 -2.41
CA SER A 165 -4.35 -20.90 -2.94
C SER A 165 -4.07 -20.63 -4.44
N LYS A 166 -5.03 -20.98 -5.30
CA LYS A 166 -4.90 -20.79 -6.77
C LYS A 166 -5.08 -19.33 -7.19
N LYS A 167 -5.50 -18.48 -6.26
CA LYS A 167 -5.77 -17.08 -6.53
C LYS A 167 -4.48 -16.26 -6.45
N PRO A 168 -4.38 -15.18 -7.25
CA PRO A 168 -3.23 -14.28 -7.21
C PRO A 168 -3.02 -13.69 -5.80
N VAL A 169 -1.78 -13.39 -5.44
CA VAL A 169 -1.37 -12.97 -4.07
C VAL A 169 -2.13 -11.72 -3.63
N GLU A 170 -2.43 -10.83 -4.58
CA GLU A 170 -3.18 -9.60 -4.39
C GLU A 170 -4.60 -9.84 -3.83
N GLN A 171 -5.14 -11.05 -4.00
CA GLN A 171 -6.47 -11.46 -3.54
C GLN A 171 -6.44 -12.33 -2.27
N TRP A 172 -5.27 -12.53 -1.67
CA TRP A 172 -5.13 -13.35 -0.45
C TRP A 172 -5.75 -12.64 0.75
N THR A 173 -6.51 -13.40 1.54
CA THR A 173 -6.99 -12.99 2.87
C THR A 173 -5.98 -13.42 3.94
N LYS A 174 -6.25 -13.05 5.19
CA LYS A 174 -5.42 -13.47 6.33
C LYS A 174 -5.29 -14.98 6.42
N GLU A 175 -6.35 -15.72 6.12
CA GLU A 175 -6.34 -17.19 6.14
C GLU A 175 -5.41 -17.77 5.06
N ASP A 176 -5.37 -17.18 3.86
CA ASP A 176 -4.44 -17.64 2.82
C ASP A 176 -2.99 -17.32 3.18
N ILE A 177 -2.73 -16.21 3.87
CA ILE A 177 -1.40 -15.85 4.36
C ILE A 177 -0.95 -16.87 5.40
N VAL A 178 -1.80 -17.19 6.38
CA VAL A 178 -1.52 -18.23 7.39
C VAL A 178 -1.20 -19.57 6.72
N GLN A 179 -2.01 -19.97 5.73
CA GLN A 179 -1.77 -21.19 4.97
C GLN A 179 -0.44 -21.12 4.18
N TRP A 180 -0.09 -19.97 3.62
CA TRP A 180 1.17 -19.78 2.91
C TRP A 180 2.40 -19.87 3.84
N PHE A 181 2.29 -19.37 5.08
CA PHE A 181 3.33 -19.55 6.10
C PHE A 181 3.56 -21.03 6.39
N ASP A 182 2.48 -21.79 6.56
CA ASP A 182 2.54 -23.25 6.76
C ASP A 182 3.19 -23.96 5.57
N ASP A 183 2.76 -23.65 4.35
CA ASP A 183 3.24 -24.28 3.12
C ASP A 183 4.73 -24.00 2.87
N ASN A 184 5.27 -22.89 3.41
CA ASN A 184 6.68 -22.50 3.30
C ASN A 184 7.51 -22.82 4.55
N TYR A 185 6.95 -23.50 5.54
CA TYR A 185 7.62 -23.84 6.80
C TYR A 185 8.17 -22.60 7.53
N ILE A 186 7.37 -21.53 7.56
CA ILE A 186 7.69 -20.27 8.23
C ILE A 186 7.08 -20.30 9.62
N HIS A 187 7.81 -19.76 10.61
CA HIS A 187 7.33 -19.66 11.98
C HIS A 187 6.06 -18.80 12.07
N GLN A 188 4.98 -19.39 12.60
CA GLN A 188 3.65 -18.76 12.69
C GLN A 188 3.66 -17.53 13.60
N GLU A 189 4.54 -17.49 14.61
CA GLU A 189 4.68 -16.34 15.51
C GLU A 189 5.10 -15.05 14.78
N LEU A 190 5.74 -15.17 13.60
CA LEU A 190 6.06 -14.01 12.76
C LEU A 190 4.78 -13.33 12.23
N ILE A 191 3.69 -14.07 12.01
CA ILE A 191 2.42 -13.49 11.53
C ILE A 191 1.92 -12.44 12.51
N ASP A 192 1.97 -12.72 13.81
CA ASP A 192 1.47 -11.79 14.82
C ASP A 192 2.39 -10.58 15.03
N LEU A 193 3.63 -10.61 14.54
CA LEU A 193 4.55 -9.47 14.61
C LEU A 193 4.34 -8.48 13.46
N TYR A 194 3.84 -8.95 12.32
CA TYR A 194 3.59 -8.13 11.14
C TYR A 194 2.11 -7.77 10.92
N ASP A 195 1.17 -8.53 11.49
CA ASP A 195 -0.30 -8.41 11.30
C ASP A 195 -0.71 -8.25 9.82
N PHE A 196 -0.16 -9.08 8.93
CA PHE A 196 -0.60 -9.11 7.55
C PHE A 196 -2.08 -9.53 7.46
N ARG A 197 -2.90 -8.72 6.79
CA ARG A 197 -4.33 -8.94 6.59
C ARG A 197 -4.67 -9.33 5.15
N HIS A 198 -3.91 -8.80 4.20
CA HIS A 198 -4.08 -9.05 2.77
C HIS A 198 -2.74 -9.39 2.12
N GLY A 199 -2.75 -10.18 1.04
CA GLY A 199 -1.50 -10.56 0.38
C GLY A 199 -0.74 -9.39 -0.24
N ILE A 200 -1.42 -8.28 -0.53
CA ILE A 200 -0.77 -7.01 -0.90
C ILE A 200 0.19 -6.55 0.20
N ASP A 201 -0.17 -6.69 1.48
CA ASP A 201 0.69 -6.34 2.62
C ASP A 201 2.02 -7.10 2.56
N LEU A 202 1.95 -8.39 2.20
CA LEU A 202 3.09 -9.29 2.10
C LEU A 202 3.99 -8.94 0.90
N LEU A 203 3.38 -8.57 -0.23
CA LEU A 203 4.11 -8.10 -1.42
C LEU A 203 4.82 -6.77 -1.16
N LEU A 204 4.13 -5.81 -0.55
CA LEU A 204 4.67 -4.52 -0.15
C LEU A 204 5.85 -4.68 0.79
N TYR A 205 5.65 -5.48 1.83
CA TYR A 205 6.68 -5.75 2.82
C TYR A 205 7.92 -6.40 2.19
N GLY A 206 7.72 -7.30 1.22
CA GLY A 206 8.83 -7.92 0.49
C GLY A 206 9.66 -6.96 -0.36
N GLN A 207 9.04 -5.94 -0.96
CA GLN A 207 9.77 -4.90 -1.69
C GLN A 207 10.60 -4.03 -0.73
N CYS A 208 10.07 -3.74 0.46
CA CYS A 208 10.75 -2.95 1.49
C CYS A 208 11.95 -3.67 2.14
N LEU A 209 11.96 -5.01 2.09
CA LEU A 209 13.04 -5.84 2.65
C LEU A 209 14.36 -5.77 1.87
N GLN A 210 14.35 -5.29 0.62
CA GLN A 210 15.56 -5.16 -0.19
C GLN A 210 16.18 -3.76 -0.03
N PRO A 211 17.50 -3.62 0.20
CA PRO A 211 18.57 -4.63 0.14
C PRO A 211 19.06 -5.19 1.50
N ASP A 212 18.65 -4.60 2.64
CA ASP A 212 19.29 -4.84 3.95
C ASP A 212 18.37 -5.54 4.97
N TRP A 213 17.89 -6.74 4.64
CA TRP A 213 17.05 -7.55 5.54
C TRP A 213 17.67 -7.79 6.93
N GLN A 214 18.99 -7.63 7.07
CA GLN A 214 19.70 -7.75 8.35
C GLN A 214 19.29 -6.67 9.34
N ILE A 215 18.96 -5.46 8.89
CA ILE A 215 18.46 -4.38 9.75
C ILE A 215 17.10 -4.78 10.31
N GLU A 216 16.23 -5.27 9.43
CA GLU A 216 14.90 -5.75 9.79
C GLU A 216 14.97 -6.96 10.73
N TYR A 217 15.87 -7.90 10.46
CA TYR A 217 16.13 -9.05 11.35
C TYR A 217 16.47 -8.59 12.77
N ASN A 218 17.36 -7.59 12.93
CA ASN A 218 17.72 -7.11 14.26
C ASN A 218 16.49 -6.55 14.99
N ALA A 219 15.70 -5.71 14.33
CA ALA A 219 14.50 -5.11 14.92
C ALA A 219 13.44 -6.16 15.29
N ILE A 220 13.24 -7.15 14.42
CA ILE A 220 12.22 -8.19 14.60
C ILE A 220 12.65 -9.24 15.60
N SER A 221 13.93 -9.59 15.64
CA SER A 221 14.45 -10.53 16.65
C SER A 221 14.28 -9.99 18.08
N GLU A 222 14.47 -8.69 18.28
CA GLU A 222 14.23 -8.03 19.57
C GLU A 222 12.75 -8.09 19.96
N ARG A 223 11.84 -7.72 19.03
CA ARG A 223 10.38 -7.79 19.27
C ARG A 223 9.90 -9.21 19.52
N TYR A 224 10.47 -10.18 18.81
CA TYR A 224 10.14 -11.60 18.96
C TYR A 224 10.54 -12.11 20.34
N GLU A 225 11.76 -11.80 20.80
CA GLU A 225 12.24 -12.19 22.13
C GLU A 225 11.42 -11.54 23.25
N GLN A 226 11.06 -10.26 23.10
CA GLN A 226 10.19 -9.56 24.04
C GLN A 226 8.79 -10.19 24.15
N LYS A 227 8.21 -10.64 23.03
CA LYS A 227 6.84 -11.14 22.99
C LYS A 227 6.72 -12.62 23.37
N TYR A 228 7.64 -13.45 22.90
CA TYR A 228 7.57 -14.92 23.02
C TYR A 228 8.56 -15.50 24.03
N ASN A 229 9.43 -14.67 24.63
CA ASN A 229 10.46 -15.09 25.57
C ASN A 229 11.37 -16.22 25.01
N THR A 230 11.63 -16.17 23.70
CA THR A 230 12.49 -17.11 22.97
C THR A 230 13.14 -16.41 21.78
N LYS A 231 14.19 -17.02 21.22
CA LYS A 231 14.99 -16.39 20.16
C LYS A 231 14.47 -16.76 18.78
N LEU A 232 14.31 -15.75 17.93
CA LEU A 232 14.19 -15.92 16.50
C LEU A 232 15.58 -16.12 15.91
N TYR A 233 15.84 -17.28 15.33
CA TYR A 233 17.12 -17.56 14.68
C TYR A 233 17.18 -16.95 13.29
N ARG A 234 18.40 -16.57 12.88
CA ARG A 234 18.64 -15.96 11.57
C ARG A 234 18.17 -16.85 10.42
N ASP A 235 18.36 -18.16 10.49
CA ASP A 235 17.94 -19.08 9.43
C ASP A 235 16.40 -19.15 9.30
N GLN A 236 15.67 -19.06 10.42
CA GLN A 236 14.20 -18.98 10.42
C GLN A 236 13.74 -17.70 9.71
N PHE A 237 14.39 -16.57 9.98
CA PHE A 237 14.08 -15.31 9.30
C PHE A 237 14.49 -15.31 7.82
N VAL A 238 15.64 -15.90 7.48
CA VAL A 238 16.08 -16.04 6.08
C VAL A 238 15.12 -16.91 5.27
N ARG A 239 14.51 -17.94 5.87
CA ARG A 239 13.44 -18.72 5.22
C ARG A 239 12.24 -17.85 4.88
N PHE A 240 11.80 -17.00 5.80
CA PHE A 240 10.72 -16.04 5.58
C PHE A 240 11.05 -15.07 4.43
N VAL A 241 12.22 -14.42 4.48
CA VAL A 241 12.69 -13.52 3.41
C VAL A 241 12.76 -14.22 2.05
N SER A 242 13.32 -15.44 2.03
CA SER A 242 13.43 -16.24 0.81
C SER A 242 12.06 -16.65 0.27
N ALA A 243 11.09 -16.92 1.13
CA ALA A 243 9.72 -17.23 0.73
C ALA A 243 9.03 -16.02 0.12
N ILE A 244 9.15 -14.86 0.75
CA ILE A 244 8.66 -13.59 0.21
C ILE A 244 9.26 -13.30 -1.17
N HIS A 245 10.56 -13.51 -1.35
CA HIS A 245 11.19 -13.31 -2.67
C HIS A 245 10.63 -14.23 -3.76
N ARG A 246 10.08 -15.40 -3.40
CA ARG A 246 9.39 -16.28 -4.37
C ARG A 246 7.99 -15.80 -4.73
N LEU A 247 7.38 -14.94 -3.91
CA LEU A 247 6.10 -14.30 -4.23
C LEU A 247 6.26 -13.13 -5.20
N GLN A 248 7.39 -12.44 -5.13
CA GLN A 248 7.72 -11.36 -6.05
C GLN A 248 7.94 -11.99 -7.44
N PRO A 249 7.12 -11.67 -8.45
CA PRO A 249 7.31 -12.23 -9.77
C PRO A 249 8.71 -11.87 -10.27
N SER A 250 9.47 -12.88 -10.70
CA SER A 250 10.73 -12.68 -11.40
C SER A 250 10.42 -12.02 -12.75
N ASN A 251 10.34 -10.69 -12.72
CA ASN A 251 10.29 -9.84 -13.89
C ASN A 251 9.07 -10.11 -14.84
N ARG A 252 7.83 -9.90 -14.38
CA ARG A 252 6.68 -9.66 -15.28
C ARG A 252 5.64 -8.70 -14.70
N LYS A 253 5.30 -7.72 -15.56
CA LYS A 253 4.12 -6.85 -15.61
C LYS A 253 2.89 -7.48 -14.95
N LEU A 254 2.47 -6.94 -13.80
CA LEU A 254 1.13 -7.12 -13.27
C LEU A 254 0.24 -6.03 -13.89
N CYS A 255 -0.41 -6.37 -15.00
CA CYS A 255 -1.60 -5.64 -15.44
C CYS A 255 -2.73 -5.95 -14.47
N ILE A 256 -3.30 -4.94 -13.82
CA ILE A 256 -4.64 -5.03 -13.26
C ILE A 256 -5.40 -3.76 -13.63
N ILE A 257 -6.31 -3.87 -14.59
CA ILE A 257 -7.47 -2.97 -14.71
C ILE A 257 -8.69 -3.86 -14.91
N SER A 258 -9.72 -3.60 -14.11
CA SER A 258 -11.13 -3.79 -14.48
C SER A 258 -11.91 -2.62 -13.92
#